data_AF-K2DSC7-F1
#
_entry.id   AF-K2DSC7-F1
#
_cell.length_a   1.000
_cell.length_b   1.000
_cell.length_c   1.000
_cell.angle_alpha   90.00
_cell.angle_beta   90.00
_cell.angle_gamma   90.00
#
_symmetry.space_group_name_H-M   'P 1'
#
loop_
_entity.id
_entity.type
_entity.pdbx_description
1 polymer ?
#
loop_
_entity_poly.entity_id
_entity_poly.type
_entity_poly.pdbx_seq_one_letter_code
_entity_poly.pdbx_strand_id
1 'polypeptide(L)'
;MSGILRYEVIKTEYGAHTLNVSCNDIVLEFDLSDFFSDKNYIENLFVYINEYVSTLSVSTQQEIFNTFYKLYINKSENLNFNDQQTIDKLENKIAKVSNLLNFNNFKLWLSWKQDLLYFPDNIKNEFIFDPDMNVTKEKTYTRKEYMDLVGSIMFIRAMLPLYIDFYNYIKQVTNQYYYKLILLFIKSDIFVCEEFNKLKEYIESIQVSIEDTGNKNEYLIINKGLSDDDVVDSIIGEIIFGKLITIDFFNKKSNIISFIFQTIKYKSNFASTDGVIIRSKTIKDDPSKEDISYFEDYRKTSNITLGTIVEIQYALDNTQLLLSTLGYKDIDLEKYKEEIGRTHLLMNRKINKVQIILLGWFLHKFINPRALYYIEIKKLIELLTIASIVLWENNHHFMSILMTSYMNQEENYINVLFKYTVNKNIIKQLTPHYSLTVEEDKPSLLEKTINEIVKEITSSTWIPTTDPSKLSVIKSQKNILSMPSNINDLVCNYIEFINKNI
;
A
#
# COMPACT_ATOMS: atom_id res chain seq x y z
N MET A 1 2.67 45.46 -3.58
CA MET A 1 1.24 45.13 -3.74
C MET A 1 0.98 43.88 -2.91
N SER A 2 0.01 43.88 -2.01
CA SER A 2 -0.37 42.66 -1.30
C SER A 2 -1.03 41.70 -2.29
N GLY A 3 -0.52 40.47 -2.41
CA GLY A 3 -1.19 39.43 -3.20
C GLY A 3 -2.60 39.16 -2.67
N ILE A 4 -3.51 38.77 -3.57
CA ILE A 4 -4.87 38.38 -3.21
C ILE A 4 -4.94 36.93 -2.73
N LEU A 5 -4.04 36.05 -3.19
CA LEU A 5 -3.93 34.66 -2.73
C LEU A 5 -2.97 34.58 -1.54
N ARG A 6 -3.45 34.03 -0.42
CA ARG A 6 -2.66 33.89 0.81
C ARG A 6 -2.87 32.54 1.49
N TYR A 7 -1.78 31.95 1.96
CA TYR A 7 -1.68 30.74 2.74
C TYR A 7 -1.37 31.11 4.19
N GLU A 8 -2.21 30.71 5.14
CA GLU A 8 -2.05 31.04 6.55
C GLU A 8 -2.30 29.80 7.40
N VAL A 9 -1.36 29.46 8.28
CA VAL A 9 -1.56 28.35 9.22
C VAL A 9 -2.17 28.93 10.49
N ILE A 10 -3.35 28.44 10.86
CA ILE A 10 -4.07 28.86 12.06
C ILE A 10 -4.10 27.70 13.04
N LYS A 11 -3.87 28.00 14.31
CA LYS A 11 -4.09 27.05 15.40
C LYS A 11 -5.51 27.21 15.92
N THR A 12 -6.31 26.15 15.82
CA THR A 12 -7.68 26.14 16.32
C THR A 12 -7.72 26.17 17.85
N GLU A 13 -8.89 26.47 18.41
CA GLU A 13 -9.12 26.46 19.87
C GLU A 13 -8.78 25.10 20.51
N TYR A 14 -8.88 24.01 19.74
CA TYR A 14 -8.54 22.65 20.17
C TYR A 14 -7.06 22.29 19.98
N GLY A 15 -6.22 23.24 19.51
CA GLY A 15 -4.79 23.03 19.29
C GLY A 15 -4.46 22.18 18.05
N ALA A 16 -5.42 22.00 17.14
CA ALA A 16 -5.20 21.48 15.80
C ALA A 16 -4.65 22.62 14.91
N HIS A 17 -3.85 22.28 13.90
CA HIS A 17 -3.37 23.26 12.93
C HIS A 17 -4.17 23.09 11.65
N THR A 18 -4.66 24.20 11.10
CA THR A 18 -5.35 24.22 9.82
C THR A 18 -4.66 25.19 8.87
N LEU A 19 -4.58 24.82 7.59
CA LEU A 19 -4.12 25.71 6.53
C LEU A 19 -5.35 26.42 5.96
N ASN A 20 -5.37 27.73 6.11
CA ASN A 20 -6.31 28.62 5.46
C ASN A 20 -5.71 29.16 4.17
N VAL A 21 -6.32 28.82 3.05
CA VAL A 21 -6.01 29.41 1.75
C VAL A 21 -7.11 30.39 1.41
N SER A 22 -6.76 31.66 1.27
CA SER A 22 -7.73 32.75 1.08
C SER A 22 -7.51 33.51 -0.22
N CYS A 23 -8.61 33.98 -0.82
CA CYS A 23 -8.61 34.85 -2.00
C CYS A 23 -9.91 35.67 -2.05
N ASN A 24 -9.81 37.01 -2.08
CA ASN A 24 -10.95 37.93 -2.15
C ASN A 24 -12.08 37.56 -1.17
N ASP A 25 -11.74 37.45 0.12
CA ASP A 25 -12.62 37.10 1.26
C ASP A 25 -13.12 35.66 1.33
N ILE A 26 -12.87 34.82 0.31
CA ILE A 26 -13.19 33.39 0.37
C ILE A 26 -12.03 32.64 1.00
N VAL A 27 -12.32 31.80 2.00
CA VAL A 27 -11.32 30.98 2.70
C VAL A 27 -11.63 29.49 2.52
N LEU A 28 -10.62 28.72 2.14
CA LEU A 28 -10.61 27.26 2.16
C LEU A 28 -9.77 26.80 3.35
N GLU A 29 -10.32 25.90 4.17
CA GLU A 29 -9.66 25.36 5.36
C GLU A 29 -9.29 23.88 5.14
N PHE A 30 -8.04 23.53 5.50
CA PHE A 30 -7.49 22.19 5.38
C PHE A 30 -6.87 21.73 6.71
N ASP A 31 -7.20 20.52 7.16
CA ASP A 31 -6.61 19.95 8.37
C ASP A 31 -5.16 19.50 8.13
N LEU A 32 -4.23 19.99 8.95
CA LEU A 32 -2.81 19.66 8.90
C LEU A 32 -2.38 18.65 9.97
N SER A 33 -3.29 18.25 10.88
CA SER A 33 -2.97 17.51 12.10
C SER A 33 -2.28 16.18 11.83
N ASP A 34 -2.71 15.48 10.77
CA ASP A 34 -2.15 14.19 10.37
C ASP A 34 -0.85 14.29 9.57
N PHE A 35 -0.59 15.45 8.96
CA PHE A 35 0.52 15.68 8.04
C PHE A 35 1.73 16.33 8.73
N PHE A 36 1.49 17.18 9.73
CA PHE A 36 2.54 17.88 10.50
C PHE A 36 2.48 17.51 11.98
N SER A 37 3.23 16.48 12.38
CA SER A 37 3.30 16.02 13.77
C SER A 37 4.12 16.93 14.69
N ASP A 38 5.11 17.67 14.15
CA ASP A 38 5.96 18.60 14.90
C ASP A 38 5.35 20.02 14.87
N LYS A 39 4.71 20.40 15.97
CA LYS A 39 3.86 21.60 16.07
C LYS A 39 4.64 22.92 16.15
N ASN A 40 5.96 22.89 16.37
CA ASN A 40 6.69 24.08 16.83
C ASN A 40 7.10 25.07 15.72
N TYR A 41 6.90 24.75 14.44
CA TYR A 41 7.42 25.58 13.33
C TYR A 41 6.51 25.66 12.10
N ILE A 42 5.26 25.19 12.20
CA ILE A 42 4.36 25.08 11.04
C ILE A 42 3.95 26.47 10.52
N GLU A 43 3.85 27.47 11.42
CA GLU A 43 3.40 28.82 11.11
C GLU A 43 4.24 29.54 10.04
N ASN A 44 5.55 29.26 9.98
CA ASN A 44 6.47 29.92 9.06
C ASN A 44 6.59 29.23 7.69
N LEU A 45 6.06 28.00 7.54
CA LEU A 45 6.32 27.16 6.36
C LEU A 45 5.79 27.76 5.04
N PHE A 46 4.80 28.65 5.12
CA PHE A 46 4.13 29.27 3.98
C PHE A 46 4.47 30.75 3.77
N VAL A 47 5.28 31.36 4.65
CA VAL A 47 5.64 32.79 4.54
C VAL A 47 6.30 33.08 3.19
N TYR A 48 7.31 32.29 2.83
CA TYR A 48 8.04 32.45 1.57
C TYR A 48 7.23 32.01 0.34
N ILE A 49 6.26 31.10 0.51
CA ILE A 49 5.30 30.77 -0.55
C ILE A 49 4.41 31.97 -0.83
N ASN A 50 3.92 32.66 0.21
CA ASN A 50 3.14 33.89 0.06
C ASN A 50 3.96 35.00 -0.61
N GLU A 51 5.23 35.17 -0.23
CA GLU A 51 6.11 36.13 -0.90
C GLU A 51 6.20 35.86 -2.40
N TYR A 52 6.44 34.61 -2.81
CA TYR A 52 6.47 34.25 -4.22
C TYR A 52 5.14 34.48 -4.93
N VAL A 53 4.04 33.97 -4.36
CA VAL A 53 2.70 34.10 -4.92
C VAL A 53 2.30 35.56 -5.10
N SER A 54 2.75 36.45 -4.21
CA SER A 54 2.52 37.90 -4.33
C SER A 54 3.19 38.56 -5.55
N THR A 55 4.21 37.92 -6.13
CA THR A 55 4.85 38.38 -7.37
C THR A 55 4.06 37.99 -8.62
N LEU A 56 3.15 37.02 -8.52
CA LEU A 56 2.32 36.57 -9.63
C LEU A 56 1.24 37.60 -9.96
N SER A 57 0.77 37.61 -11.20
CA SER A 57 -0.35 38.47 -11.59
C SER A 57 -1.62 38.13 -10.79
N VAL A 58 -2.46 39.13 -10.53
CA VAL A 58 -3.75 38.95 -9.82
C VAL A 58 -4.62 37.90 -10.53
N SER A 59 -4.63 37.87 -11.86
CA SER A 59 -5.35 36.86 -12.64
C SER A 59 -4.80 35.45 -12.40
N THR A 60 -3.48 35.28 -12.33
CA THR A 60 -2.84 33.99 -12.04
C THR A 60 -3.17 33.52 -10.63
N GLN A 61 -3.07 34.41 -9.64
CA GLN A 61 -3.42 34.12 -8.24
C GLN A 61 -4.88 33.67 -8.11
N GLN A 62 -5.80 34.38 -8.78
CA GLN A 62 -7.22 34.02 -8.84
C GLN A 62 -7.43 32.66 -9.50
N GLU A 63 -6.71 32.35 -10.58
CA GLU A 63 -6.86 31.08 -11.29
C GLU A 63 -6.35 29.88 -10.48
N ILE A 64 -5.24 30.06 -9.74
CA ILE A 64 -4.74 29.07 -8.78
C ILE A 64 -5.82 28.80 -7.72
N PHE A 65 -6.32 29.87 -7.09
CA PHE A 65 -7.38 29.74 -6.08
C PHE A 65 -8.64 29.07 -6.62
N ASN A 66 -9.10 29.48 -7.80
CA ASN A 66 -10.27 28.88 -8.45
C ASN A 66 -10.06 27.40 -8.74
N THR A 67 -8.83 26.95 -8.97
CA THR A 67 -8.51 25.54 -9.18
C THR A 67 -8.67 24.73 -7.90
N PHE A 68 -8.23 25.28 -6.76
CA PHE A 68 -8.50 24.74 -5.42
C PHE A 68 -10.01 24.76 -5.14
N TYR A 69 -10.65 25.92 -5.25
CA TYR A 69 -12.06 26.11 -4.94
C TYR A 69 -12.97 25.15 -5.73
N LYS A 70 -12.72 24.94 -7.03
CA LYS A 70 -13.49 23.98 -7.85
C LYS A 70 -13.36 22.52 -7.39
N LEU A 71 -12.31 22.15 -6.66
CA LEU A 71 -12.21 20.81 -6.06
C LEU A 71 -13.16 20.67 -4.86
N TYR A 72 -13.49 21.78 -4.20
CA TYR A 72 -14.17 21.80 -2.91
C TYR A 72 -15.57 22.41 -2.89
N ILE A 73 -15.97 23.12 -3.95
CA ILE A 73 -17.29 23.77 -4.04
C ILE A 73 -18.43 22.74 -4.01
N ASN A 74 -18.19 21.52 -4.53
CA ASN A 74 -19.15 20.43 -4.54
C ASN A 74 -18.88 19.40 -3.43
N LYS A 75 -18.41 19.82 -2.25
CA LYS A 75 -18.12 18.93 -1.10
C LYS A 75 -19.31 18.02 -0.69
N SER A 76 -20.53 18.28 -1.17
CA SER A 76 -21.69 17.38 -1.00
C SER A 76 -21.56 16.05 -1.76
N GLU A 77 -20.76 16.00 -2.83
CA GLU A 77 -20.33 14.76 -3.48
C GLU A 77 -19.00 14.37 -2.82
N ASN A 78 -19.03 13.46 -1.85
CA ASN A 78 -17.81 12.90 -1.24
C ASN A 78 -16.80 12.56 -2.36
N LEU A 79 -15.63 13.21 -2.38
CA LEU A 79 -14.58 12.91 -3.34
C LEU A 79 -14.26 11.42 -3.23
N ASN A 80 -14.70 10.64 -4.21
CA ASN A 80 -14.49 9.20 -4.19
C ASN A 80 -13.09 8.92 -4.72
N PHE A 81 -12.09 8.93 -3.83
CA PHE A 81 -10.71 8.64 -4.19
C PHE A 81 -10.46 7.17 -4.60
N ASN A 82 -11.48 6.29 -4.56
CA ASN A 82 -11.41 4.97 -5.21
C ASN A 82 -11.69 5.03 -6.72
N ASP A 83 -12.27 6.12 -7.21
CA ASP A 83 -12.55 6.29 -8.62
C ASP A 83 -11.33 6.87 -9.35
N GLN A 84 -10.82 6.14 -10.34
CA GLN A 84 -9.67 6.55 -11.16
C GLN A 84 -9.92 7.91 -11.84
N GLN A 85 -11.16 8.22 -12.25
CA GLN A 85 -11.44 9.52 -12.88
C GLN A 85 -11.24 10.68 -11.90
N THR A 86 -11.48 10.45 -10.62
CA THR A 86 -11.23 11.44 -9.56
C THR A 86 -9.73 11.66 -9.38
N ILE A 87 -8.92 10.60 -9.42
CA ILE A 87 -7.45 10.69 -9.40
C ILE A 87 -6.92 11.42 -10.63
N ASP A 88 -7.38 11.06 -11.83
CA ASP A 88 -6.97 11.72 -13.08
C ASP A 88 -7.31 13.23 -13.08
N LYS A 89 -8.48 13.60 -12.55
CA LYS A 89 -8.87 15.01 -12.36
C LYS A 89 -7.94 15.73 -11.38
N LEU A 90 -7.50 15.05 -10.32
CA LEU A 90 -6.59 15.61 -9.34
C LEU A 90 -5.19 15.85 -9.94
N GLU A 91 -4.64 14.86 -10.64
CA GLU A 91 -3.36 14.98 -11.37
C GLU A 91 -3.39 16.15 -12.35
N ASN A 92 -4.48 16.31 -13.12
CA ASN A 92 -4.64 17.41 -14.07
C ASN A 92 -4.70 18.78 -13.36
N LYS A 93 -5.32 18.85 -12.17
CA LYS A 93 -5.35 20.08 -11.37
C LYS A 93 -3.96 20.41 -10.80
N ILE A 94 -3.20 19.41 -10.36
CA ILE A 94 -1.81 19.57 -9.89
C ILE A 94 -0.94 20.07 -11.04
N ALA A 95 -1.01 19.43 -12.21
CA ALA A 95 -0.29 19.88 -13.41
C ALA A 95 -0.65 21.34 -13.78
N LYS A 96 -1.95 21.69 -13.75
CA LYS A 96 -2.40 23.05 -14.01
C LYS A 96 -1.81 24.06 -13.02
N VAL A 97 -1.87 23.78 -11.71
CA VAL A 97 -1.34 24.71 -10.70
C VAL A 97 0.18 24.79 -10.77
N SER A 98 0.88 23.68 -11.04
CA SER A 98 2.32 23.68 -11.32
C SER A 98 2.68 24.62 -12.47
N ASN A 99 1.93 24.57 -13.57
CA ASN A 99 2.16 25.46 -14.72
C ASN A 99 1.90 26.93 -14.39
N LEU A 100 0.84 27.23 -13.63
CA LEU A 100 0.51 28.59 -13.19
C LEU A 100 1.53 29.16 -12.21
N LEU A 101 2.02 28.33 -11.28
CA LEU A 101 3.08 28.70 -10.37
C LEU A 101 4.43 28.82 -11.07
N ASN A 102 4.62 28.17 -12.22
CA ASN A 102 5.84 28.21 -13.03
C ASN A 102 7.12 27.89 -12.24
N PHE A 103 7.48 26.61 -12.20
CA PHE A 103 8.61 26.12 -11.42
C PHE A 103 9.94 26.81 -11.74
N ASN A 104 10.20 27.13 -13.01
CA ASN A 104 11.44 27.82 -13.41
C ASN A 104 11.51 29.24 -12.84
N ASN A 105 10.40 29.98 -12.88
CA ASN A 105 10.34 31.31 -12.26
C ASN A 105 10.48 31.22 -10.73
N PHE A 106 9.93 30.18 -10.11
CA PHE A 106 10.10 29.92 -8.69
C PHE A 106 11.57 29.71 -8.31
N LYS A 107 12.31 28.90 -9.09
CA LYS A 107 13.76 28.70 -8.87
C LYS A 107 14.55 29.99 -9.01
N LEU A 108 14.26 30.78 -10.05
CA LEU A 108 14.90 32.09 -10.24
C LEU A 108 14.63 33.02 -9.05
N TRP A 109 13.38 33.09 -8.60
CA TRP A 109 13.02 33.87 -7.42
C TRP A 109 13.74 33.39 -6.16
N LEU A 110 13.81 32.08 -5.92
CA LEU A 110 14.48 31.50 -4.76
C LEU A 110 15.99 31.79 -4.80
N SER A 111 16.60 31.81 -5.99
CA SER A 111 18.01 32.16 -6.15
C SER A 111 18.34 33.59 -5.68
N TRP A 112 17.40 34.53 -5.80
CA TRP A 112 17.55 35.89 -5.25
C TRP A 112 17.41 35.93 -3.72
N LYS A 113 16.89 34.87 -3.11
CA LYS A 113 16.72 34.71 -1.66
C LYS A 113 17.79 33.80 -1.06
N GLN A 114 18.81 33.41 -1.82
CA GLN A 114 19.85 32.48 -1.36
C GLN A 114 20.56 32.92 -0.08
N ASP A 115 20.68 34.23 0.17
CA ASP A 115 21.36 34.76 1.36
C ASP A 115 20.56 34.50 2.65
N LEU A 116 19.26 34.20 2.53
CA LEU A 116 18.38 33.85 3.64
C LEU A 116 18.31 32.34 3.86
N LEU A 117 18.74 31.53 2.89
CA LEU A 117 18.73 30.08 2.99
C LEU A 117 19.90 29.59 3.83
N TYR A 118 19.63 28.65 4.73
CA TYR A 118 20.70 27.97 5.44
C TYR A 118 21.36 26.92 4.54
N PHE A 119 22.68 27.08 4.32
CA PHE A 119 23.50 26.08 3.66
C PHE A 119 24.38 25.38 4.70
N PRO A 120 24.33 24.03 4.79
CA PRO A 120 25.26 23.29 5.63
C PRO A 120 26.72 23.47 5.18
N ASP A 121 27.65 23.53 6.14
CA ASP A 121 29.08 23.78 5.89
C ASP A 121 29.75 22.75 4.95
N ASN A 122 29.18 21.54 4.88
CA ASN A 122 29.70 20.47 4.02
C ASN A 122 29.25 20.57 2.55
N ILE A 123 28.36 21.51 2.21
CA ILE A 123 27.89 21.72 0.84
C ILE A 123 28.80 22.74 0.14
N LYS A 124 29.57 22.27 -0.84
CA LYS A 124 30.52 23.08 -1.62
C LYS A 124 29.86 23.70 -2.85
N ASN A 125 30.44 24.79 -3.38
CA ASN A 125 29.95 25.43 -4.61
C ASN A 125 30.13 24.54 -5.84
N GLU A 126 31.24 23.81 -5.91
CA GLU A 126 31.60 22.96 -7.03
C GLU A 126 31.88 21.55 -6.55
N PHE A 127 31.64 20.59 -7.43
CA PHE A 127 31.98 19.19 -7.18
C PHE A 127 33.50 19.02 -7.24
N ILE A 128 34.06 18.42 -6.19
CA ILE A 128 35.48 18.05 -6.13
C ILE A 128 35.52 16.52 -6.07
N PHE A 129 36.03 15.90 -7.12
CA PHE A 129 36.21 14.45 -7.17
C PHE A 129 37.31 14.04 -6.20
N ASP A 130 36.98 13.12 -5.30
CA ASP A 130 37.91 12.53 -4.34
C ASP A 130 37.77 10.99 -4.40
N PRO A 131 38.71 10.30 -5.07
CA PRO A 131 38.65 8.85 -5.23
C PRO A 131 38.88 8.11 -3.90
N ASP A 132 39.61 8.70 -2.95
CA ASP A 132 39.95 8.05 -1.68
C ASP A 132 38.75 8.03 -0.72
N MET A 133 37.81 8.95 -0.89
CA MET A 133 36.63 9.12 -0.04
C MET A 133 35.33 8.58 -0.66
N ASN A 134 35.39 7.84 -1.78
CA ASN A 134 34.22 7.35 -2.53
C ASN A 134 33.24 8.49 -2.89
N VAL A 135 33.77 9.67 -3.20
CA VAL A 135 32.99 10.86 -3.53
C VAL A 135 32.73 10.87 -5.03
N THR A 136 31.54 10.42 -5.42
CA THR A 136 31.07 10.48 -6.82
C THR A 136 30.13 11.67 -7.02
N LYS A 137 29.94 12.06 -8.29
CA LYS A 137 29.06 13.18 -8.64
C LYS A 137 27.63 12.90 -8.23
N GLU A 138 27.18 11.66 -8.40
CA GLU A 138 25.83 11.17 -8.09
C GLU A 138 25.56 11.29 -6.58
N LYS A 139 26.56 10.97 -5.74
CA LYS A 139 26.51 11.00 -4.27
C LYS A 139 26.78 12.36 -3.64
N THR A 140 26.96 13.42 -4.44
CA THR A 140 27.32 14.74 -3.92
C THR A 140 26.33 15.78 -4.44
N TYR A 141 25.94 16.69 -3.55
CA TYR A 141 25.19 17.89 -3.90
C TYR A 141 26.10 19.10 -3.84
N THR A 142 26.13 19.86 -4.93
CA THR A 142 26.66 21.22 -4.98
C THR A 142 25.67 22.19 -4.32
N ARG A 143 26.14 23.40 -4.03
CA ARG A 143 25.31 24.48 -3.46
C ARG A 143 24.09 24.80 -4.34
N LYS A 144 24.29 24.79 -5.66
CA LYS A 144 23.21 25.02 -6.64
C LYS A 144 22.18 23.88 -6.58
N GLU A 145 22.62 22.62 -6.71
CA GLU A 145 21.71 21.45 -6.68
C GLU A 145 20.96 21.34 -5.34
N TYR A 146 21.60 21.71 -4.23
CA TYR A 146 20.95 21.77 -2.91
C TYR A 146 19.82 22.81 -2.89
N MET A 147 20.09 24.02 -3.40
CA MET A 147 19.09 25.09 -3.47
C MET A 147 17.93 24.69 -4.40
N ASP A 148 18.24 24.08 -5.54
CA ASP A 148 17.24 23.65 -6.50
C ASP A 148 16.34 22.56 -5.89
N LEU A 149 16.91 21.60 -5.14
CA LEU A 149 16.16 20.60 -4.36
C LEU A 149 15.23 21.24 -3.31
N VAL A 150 15.72 22.23 -2.55
CA VAL A 150 14.91 23.02 -1.62
C VAL A 150 13.75 23.69 -2.36
N GLY A 151 14.03 24.25 -3.54
CA GLY A 151 13.03 24.84 -4.43
C GLY A 151 11.92 23.85 -4.79
N SER A 152 12.26 22.64 -5.25
CA SER A 152 11.29 21.60 -5.57
C SER A 152 10.38 21.25 -4.39
N ILE A 153 10.96 21.10 -3.19
CA ILE A 153 10.19 20.75 -1.99
C ILE A 153 9.21 21.87 -1.60
N MET A 154 9.66 23.13 -1.61
CA MET A 154 8.80 24.27 -1.34
C MET A 154 7.70 24.43 -2.40
N PHE A 155 8.01 24.13 -3.65
CA PHE A 155 7.06 24.20 -4.75
C PHE A 155 5.97 23.11 -4.62
N ILE A 156 6.35 21.88 -4.25
CA ILE A 156 5.40 20.81 -3.88
C ILE A 156 4.52 21.23 -2.70
N ARG A 157 5.09 21.92 -1.70
CA ARG A 157 4.34 22.45 -0.54
C ARG A 157 3.28 23.47 -0.94
N ALA A 158 3.54 24.33 -1.93
CA ALA A 158 2.57 25.32 -2.40
C ALA A 158 1.27 24.70 -2.98
N MET A 159 1.33 23.43 -3.40
CA MET A 159 0.20 22.66 -3.93
C MET A 159 -0.48 21.77 -2.88
N LEU A 160 -0.10 21.86 -1.60
CA LEU A 160 -0.72 21.10 -0.50
C LEU A 160 -2.26 21.10 -0.52
N PRO A 161 -2.96 22.21 -0.83
CA PRO A 161 -4.42 22.24 -0.92
C PRO A 161 -5.05 21.26 -1.92
N LEU A 162 -4.28 20.69 -2.85
CA LEU A 162 -4.81 19.72 -3.82
C LEU A 162 -4.75 18.29 -3.28
N TYR A 163 -3.70 17.92 -2.56
CA TYR A 163 -3.44 16.51 -2.24
C TYR A 163 -3.60 16.15 -0.75
N ILE A 164 -3.85 17.12 0.14
CA ILE A 164 -3.96 16.85 1.58
C ILE A 164 -5.10 15.87 1.93
N ASP A 165 -6.28 16.03 1.34
CA ASP A 165 -7.40 15.11 1.58
C ASP A 165 -7.14 13.73 0.98
N PHE A 166 -6.49 13.68 -0.18
CA PHE A 166 -6.06 12.42 -0.78
C PHE A 166 -5.03 11.71 0.10
N TYR A 167 -4.09 12.44 0.70
CA TYR A 167 -3.14 11.88 1.68
C TYR A 167 -3.87 11.30 2.89
N ASN A 168 -4.80 12.05 3.49
CA ASN A 168 -5.56 11.61 4.66
C ASN A 168 -6.36 10.34 4.34
N TYR A 169 -6.92 10.28 3.14
CA TYR A 169 -7.60 9.09 2.63
C TYR A 169 -6.65 7.90 2.42
N ILE A 170 -5.60 8.08 1.62
CA ILE A 170 -4.76 6.97 1.15
C ILE A 170 -3.92 6.37 2.29
N LYS A 171 -3.62 7.16 3.33
CA LYS A 171 -3.01 6.71 4.59
C LYS A 171 -3.86 5.67 5.32
N GLN A 172 -5.20 5.72 5.19
CA GLN A 172 -6.11 4.75 5.80
C GLN A 172 -6.28 3.48 4.95
N VAL A 173 -5.99 3.56 3.65
CA VAL A 173 -6.24 2.48 2.68
C VAL A 173 -5.01 1.61 2.44
N THR A 174 -3.81 2.20 2.39
CA THR A 174 -2.59 1.48 2.03
C THR A 174 -1.37 1.95 2.81
N ASN A 175 -0.44 1.04 3.08
CA ASN A 175 0.86 1.34 3.69
C ASN A 175 1.84 2.01 2.70
N GLN A 176 1.49 2.07 1.41
CA GLN A 176 2.27 2.73 0.35
C GLN A 176 1.79 4.15 0.05
N TYR A 177 1.15 4.82 1.02
CA TYR A 177 0.48 6.09 0.80
C TYR A 177 1.40 7.20 0.25
N TYR A 178 2.68 7.24 0.64
CA TYR A 178 3.65 8.20 0.07
C TYR A 178 4.00 7.93 -1.40
N TYR A 179 4.09 6.67 -1.81
CA TYR A 179 4.30 6.30 -3.21
C TYR A 179 3.09 6.72 -4.05
N LYS A 180 1.87 6.43 -3.58
CA LYS A 180 0.65 6.90 -4.25
C LYS A 180 0.55 8.42 -4.31
N LEU A 181 1.05 9.12 -3.29
CA LEU A 181 1.07 10.58 -3.26
C LEU A 181 2.04 11.17 -4.29
N ILE A 182 3.22 10.58 -4.49
CA ILE A 182 4.15 11.07 -5.50
C ILE A 182 3.63 10.86 -6.93
N LEU A 183 2.91 9.77 -7.18
CA LEU A 183 2.30 9.50 -8.49
C LEU A 183 1.28 10.57 -8.92
N LEU A 184 0.67 11.31 -7.97
CA LEU A 184 -0.21 12.42 -8.32
C LEU A 184 0.50 13.54 -9.12
N PHE A 185 1.82 13.59 -9.05
CA PHE A 185 2.64 14.59 -9.72
C PHE A 185 3.12 14.14 -11.10
N ILE A 186 2.76 12.93 -11.57
CA ILE A 186 3.29 12.34 -12.81
C ILE A 186 3.04 13.20 -14.06
N LYS A 187 1.95 13.98 -14.08
CA LYS A 187 1.60 14.92 -15.17
C LYS A 187 2.19 16.32 -14.99
N SER A 188 2.89 16.59 -13.89
CA SER A 188 3.46 17.89 -13.57
C SER A 188 4.94 17.98 -13.95
N ASP A 189 5.39 19.18 -14.30
CA ASP A 189 6.78 19.46 -14.67
C ASP A 189 7.79 19.09 -13.57
N ILE A 190 7.35 19.01 -12.32
CA ILE A 190 8.21 18.67 -11.16
C ILE A 190 8.67 17.22 -11.22
N PHE A 191 7.84 16.30 -11.72
CA PHE A 191 8.19 14.89 -11.75
C PHE A 191 9.29 14.59 -12.78
N VAL A 192 9.46 15.46 -13.77
CA VAL A 192 10.44 15.32 -14.86
C VAL A 192 11.62 16.29 -14.70
N CYS A 193 11.67 17.08 -13.62
CA CYS A 193 12.70 18.10 -13.45
C CYS A 193 14.07 17.50 -13.05
N GLU A 194 15.14 18.23 -13.36
CA GLU A 194 16.52 17.80 -13.08
C GLU A 194 16.74 17.55 -11.57
N GLU A 195 16.08 18.31 -10.71
CA GLU A 195 16.18 18.19 -9.26
C GLU A 195 15.59 16.88 -8.74
N PHE A 196 14.48 16.45 -9.33
CA PHE A 196 13.84 15.19 -9.00
C PHE A 196 14.69 14.01 -9.47
N ASN A 197 15.21 14.09 -10.70
CA ASN A 197 16.14 13.10 -11.24
C ASN A 197 17.43 13.03 -10.43
N LYS A 198 17.98 14.16 -9.99
CA LYS A 198 19.17 14.21 -9.13
C LYS A 198 18.92 13.53 -7.78
N LEU A 199 17.74 13.71 -7.19
CA LEU A 199 17.36 12.99 -5.97
C LEU A 199 17.25 11.48 -6.21
N LYS A 200 16.68 11.08 -7.35
CA LYS A 200 16.59 9.68 -7.79
C LYS A 200 17.97 9.05 -7.92
N GLU A 201 18.88 9.67 -8.68
CA GLU A 201 20.27 9.24 -8.85
C GLU A 201 21.03 9.16 -7.51
N TYR A 202 20.80 10.11 -6.61
CA TYR A 202 21.40 10.11 -5.28
C TYR A 202 20.94 8.91 -4.46
N ILE A 203 19.65 8.60 -4.47
CA ILE A 203 19.09 7.44 -3.75
C ILE A 203 19.63 6.15 -4.34
N GLU A 204 19.59 5.99 -5.66
CA GLU A 204 20.08 4.81 -6.37
C GLU A 204 21.57 4.58 -6.11
N SER A 205 22.40 5.62 -6.20
CA SER A 205 23.86 5.49 -5.97
C SER A 205 24.21 5.14 -4.52
N ILE A 206 23.42 5.61 -3.54
CA ILE A 206 23.57 5.20 -2.14
C ILE A 206 23.13 3.76 -1.96
N GLN A 207 22.00 3.36 -2.56
CA GLN A 207 21.49 1.99 -2.49
C GLN A 207 22.51 1.00 -3.05
N VAL A 208 23.07 1.24 -4.23
CA VAL A 208 24.14 0.40 -4.80
C VAL A 208 25.33 0.28 -3.86
N SER A 209 25.71 1.37 -3.19
CA SER A 209 26.83 1.35 -2.23
C SER A 209 26.53 0.59 -0.94
N ILE A 210 25.26 0.50 -0.56
CA ILE A 210 24.78 -0.30 0.56
C ILE A 210 24.62 -1.77 0.11
N GLU A 211 24.26 -2.02 -1.15
CA GLU A 211 24.11 -3.36 -1.72
C GLU A 211 25.41 -4.16 -1.76
N ASP A 212 26.56 -3.50 -1.93
CA ASP A 212 27.89 -4.12 -1.78
C ASP A 212 28.12 -4.72 -0.37
N THR A 213 27.27 -4.38 0.61
CA THR A 213 27.25 -4.98 1.96
C THR A 213 26.20 -6.09 2.15
N GLY A 214 25.48 -6.49 1.10
CA GLY A 214 24.67 -7.71 1.06
C GLY A 214 23.19 -7.58 1.45
N ASN A 215 22.67 -6.37 1.65
CA ASN A 215 21.26 -6.13 1.97
C ASN A 215 20.57 -5.39 0.83
N LYS A 216 19.95 -6.12 -0.10
CA LYS A 216 18.99 -5.52 -1.03
C LYS A 216 17.81 -4.93 -0.25
N ASN A 217 17.09 -3.99 -0.87
CA ASN A 217 15.84 -3.39 -0.35
C ASN A 217 14.65 -4.37 -0.26
N GLU A 218 14.95 -5.62 0.07
CA GLU A 218 14.04 -6.76 0.19
C GLU A 218 12.90 -6.46 1.16
N TYR A 219 13.16 -5.69 2.22
CA TYR A 219 12.10 -5.23 3.11
C TYR A 219 11.02 -4.43 2.37
N LEU A 220 11.38 -3.50 1.49
CA LEU A 220 10.41 -2.68 0.77
C LEU A 220 9.68 -3.48 -0.31
N ILE A 221 10.41 -4.33 -1.03
CA ILE A 221 9.84 -5.21 -2.07
C ILE A 221 8.86 -6.21 -1.45
N ILE A 222 9.25 -6.87 -0.36
CA ILE A 222 8.50 -7.95 0.29
C ILE A 222 7.39 -7.42 1.18
N ASN A 223 7.67 -6.49 2.10
CA ASN A 223 6.66 -6.03 3.07
C ASN A 223 5.71 -4.98 2.50
N LYS A 224 6.16 -4.17 1.52
CA LYS A 224 5.25 -3.24 0.86
C LYS A 224 4.64 -3.82 -0.40
N GLY A 225 5.22 -4.84 -1.05
CA GLY A 225 4.70 -5.38 -2.32
C GLY A 225 4.95 -4.44 -3.50
N LEU A 226 6.10 -3.75 -3.50
CA LEU A 226 6.52 -2.85 -4.57
C LEU A 226 7.39 -3.62 -5.57
N SER A 227 7.31 -3.24 -6.86
CA SER A 227 8.28 -3.69 -7.85
C SER A 227 9.64 -3.03 -7.57
N ASP A 228 10.73 -3.64 -8.04
CA ASP A 228 12.08 -3.06 -7.90
C ASP A 228 12.14 -1.63 -8.46
N ASP A 229 11.44 -1.37 -9.57
CA ASP A 229 11.38 -0.06 -10.24
C ASP A 229 10.63 0.99 -9.38
N ASP A 230 9.63 0.57 -8.59
CA ASP A 230 8.81 1.46 -7.76
C ASP A 230 9.44 1.75 -6.38
N VAL A 231 10.45 0.99 -5.96
CA VAL A 231 11.10 1.16 -4.65
C VAL A 231 11.71 2.55 -4.53
N VAL A 232 12.39 3.02 -5.57
CA VAL A 232 13.07 4.31 -5.56
C VAL A 232 12.05 5.45 -5.42
N ASP A 233 10.98 5.42 -6.23
CA ASP A 233 9.91 6.42 -6.17
C ASP A 233 9.16 6.38 -4.83
N SER A 234 8.99 5.19 -4.24
CA SER A 234 8.44 5.07 -2.89
C SER A 234 9.34 5.71 -1.83
N ILE A 235 10.66 5.57 -1.95
CA ILE A 235 11.62 6.19 -1.01
C ILE A 235 11.62 7.71 -1.20
N ILE A 236 11.57 8.19 -2.45
CA ILE A 236 11.43 9.62 -2.76
C ILE A 236 10.16 10.19 -2.12
N GLY A 237 9.01 9.54 -2.32
CA GLY A 237 7.75 9.96 -1.72
C GLY A 237 7.85 10.04 -0.19
N GLU A 238 8.45 9.03 0.44
CA GLU A 238 8.61 8.97 1.89
C GLU A 238 9.55 10.07 2.43
N ILE A 239 10.63 10.37 1.70
CA ILE A 239 11.55 11.47 2.03
C ILE A 239 10.84 12.82 1.91
N ILE A 240 10.21 13.09 0.76
CA ILE A 240 9.60 14.39 0.46
C ILE A 240 8.43 14.65 1.41
N PHE A 241 7.44 13.77 1.41
CA PHE A 241 6.18 13.98 2.12
C PHE A 241 6.25 13.58 3.59
N GLY A 242 7.10 12.61 3.96
CA GLY A 242 7.25 12.19 5.35
C GLY A 242 8.11 13.13 6.19
N LYS A 243 8.99 13.94 5.56
CA LYS A 243 9.80 14.90 6.32
C LYS A 243 10.10 16.21 5.63
N LEU A 244 10.64 16.20 4.41
CA LEU A 244 11.25 17.42 3.85
C LEU A 244 10.23 18.55 3.69
N ILE A 245 8.98 18.21 3.38
CA ILE A 245 7.89 19.18 3.27
C ILE A 245 7.58 19.90 4.60
N THR A 246 8.01 19.35 5.74
CA THR A 246 7.82 19.92 7.08
C THR A 246 8.98 20.80 7.57
N ILE A 247 10.05 20.91 6.78
CA ILE A 247 11.25 21.66 7.17
C ILE A 247 11.10 23.13 6.82
N ASP A 248 11.38 24.00 7.80
CA ASP A 248 11.60 25.43 7.59
C ASP A 248 13.05 25.67 7.14
N PHE A 249 13.23 25.95 5.85
CA PHE A 249 14.55 26.11 5.22
C PHE A 249 15.25 27.45 5.52
N PHE A 250 14.52 28.41 6.10
CA PHE A 250 15.03 29.77 6.31
C PHE A 250 15.37 30.02 7.77
N ASN A 251 14.56 29.51 8.70
CA ASN A 251 14.76 29.78 10.12
C ASN A 251 15.47 28.64 10.86
N LYS A 252 15.50 27.43 10.29
CA LYS A 252 16.08 26.24 10.94
C LYS A 252 17.35 25.79 10.25
N LYS A 253 18.40 25.60 11.03
CA LYS A 253 19.61 24.91 10.56
C LYS A 253 19.29 23.44 10.32
N SER A 254 19.13 23.05 9.06
CA SER A 254 18.84 21.66 8.67
C SER A 254 19.76 21.18 7.55
N ASN A 255 20.43 20.06 7.77
CA ASN A 255 21.16 19.36 6.72
C ASN A 255 20.24 18.31 6.07
N ILE A 256 19.48 18.72 5.04
CA ILE A 256 18.54 17.81 4.38
C ILE A 256 19.24 16.65 3.69
N ILE A 257 20.46 16.82 3.19
CA ILE A 257 21.21 15.72 2.55
C ILE A 257 21.57 14.65 3.58
N SER A 258 22.04 15.05 4.76
CA SER A 258 22.26 14.10 5.86
C SER A 258 20.97 13.40 6.28
N PHE A 259 19.84 14.11 6.31
CA PHE A 259 18.54 13.50 6.63
C PHE A 259 18.10 12.48 5.57
N ILE A 260 18.25 12.81 4.28
CA ILE A 260 17.96 11.92 3.16
C ILE A 260 18.83 10.67 3.27
N PHE A 261 20.14 10.84 3.44
CA PHE A 261 21.09 9.74 3.60
C PHE A 261 20.72 8.82 4.78
N GLN A 262 20.41 9.42 5.95
CA GLN A 262 19.97 8.66 7.12
C GLN A 262 18.68 7.89 6.83
N THR A 263 17.71 8.52 6.16
CA THR A 263 16.43 7.88 5.83
C THR A 263 16.63 6.67 4.91
N ILE A 264 17.44 6.81 3.86
CA ILE A 264 17.82 5.70 2.97
C ILE A 264 18.49 4.59 3.79
N LYS A 265 19.51 4.95 4.57
CA LYS A 265 20.26 3.99 5.40
C LYS A 265 19.36 3.25 6.39
N TYR A 266 18.47 3.94 7.10
CA TYR A 266 17.54 3.30 8.03
C TYR A 266 16.59 2.35 7.31
N LYS A 267 16.04 2.76 6.16
CA LYS A 267 15.10 1.93 5.39
C LYS A 267 15.78 0.71 4.75
N SER A 268 17.02 0.86 4.29
CA SER A 268 17.82 -0.27 3.83
C SER A 268 18.26 -1.19 4.99
N ASN A 269 18.45 -0.66 6.20
CA ASN A 269 18.88 -1.42 7.39
C ASN A 269 17.72 -2.01 8.22
N PHE A 270 16.45 -1.69 7.93
CA PHE A 270 15.29 -2.18 8.69
C PHE A 270 15.13 -3.71 8.62
N ALA A 271 15.90 -4.40 7.77
CA ALA A 271 16.08 -5.85 7.81
C ALA A 271 16.73 -6.39 9.10
N SER A 272 17.24 -5.55 10.01
CA SER A 272 18.07 -6.01 11.14
C SER A 272 17.46 -5.84 12.54
N THR A 273 16.40 -5.04 12.73
CA THR A 273 15.91 -4.67 14.08
C THR A 273 14.61 -5.36 14.50
N ASP A 274 13.72 -5.72 13.58
CA ASP A 274 12.52 -6.54 13.86
C ASP A 274 12.79 -8.03 13.62
N GLY A 275 13.83 -8.62 14.24
CA GLY A 275 13.99 -10.07 14.39
C GLY A 275 14.14 -10.95 13.14
N VAL A 276 13.88 -10.44 11.93
CA VAL A 276 14.06 -11.15 10.65
C VAL A 276 15.50 -10.94 10.19
N ILE A 277 16.45 -11.43 10.98
CA ILE A 277 17.83 -11.55 10.51
C ILE A 277 17.81 -12.54 9.35
N ILE A 278 18.06 -12.03 8.15
CA ILE A 278 18.27 -12.82 6.93
C ILE A 278 19.55 -13.64 7.16
N ARG A 279 19.41 -14.85 7.70
CA ARG A 279 20.49 -15.84 7.67
C ARG A 279 20.37 -16.60 6.36
N SER A 280 21.40 -16.52 5.54
CA SER A 280 21.67 -17.56 4.55
C SER A 280 21.62 -18.91 5.26
N LYS A 281 21.00 -19.93 4.63
CA LYS A 281 20.91 -21.29 5.18
C LYS A 281 22.30 -21.77 5.59
N THR A 282 22.62 -21.65 6.86
CA THR A 282 23.66 -22.45 7.48
C THR A 282 22.96 -23.74 7.82
N ILE A 283 23.21 -24.75 6.99
CA ILE A 283 22.78 -26.12 7.22
C ILE A 283 23.39 -26.54 8.57
N LYS A 284 22.60 -26.52 9.65
CA LYS A 284 22.72 -27.37 10.85
C LYS A 284 21.64 -27.08 11.90
N ASP A 285 20.74 -28.05 12.04
CA ASP A 285 20.18 -28.58 13.29
C ASP A 285 19.50 -27.62 14.30
N ASP A 286 18.41 -26.94 13.90
CA ASP A 286 17.39 -26.54 14.88
C ASP A 286 15.97 -26.81 14.33
N PRO A 287 15.29 -27.88 14.76
CA PRO A 287 13.96 -28.27 14.28
C PRO A 287 12.81 -27.44 14.89
N SER A 288 13.11 -26.45 15.74
CA SER A 288 12.10 -25.70 16.51
C SER A 288 11.68 -24.35 15.94
N LYS A 289 12.28 -23.91 14.82
CA LYS A 289 11.90 -22.67 14.13
C LYS A 289 11.36 -22.99 12.74
N GLU A 290 10.09 -22.65 12.51
CA GLU A 290 9.48 -22.67 11.19
C GLU A 290 10.02 -21.49 10.38
N ASP A 291 11.20 -21.71 9.79
CA ASP A 291 11.72 -20.90 8.70
C ASP A 291 10.82 -21.15 7.47
N ILE A 292 9.76 -20.35 7.32
CA ILE A 292 9.09 -20.19 6.04
C ILE A 292 10.17 -19.75 5.05
N SER A 293 10.46 -20.61 4.08
CA SER A 293 11.55 -20.43 3.13
C SER A 293 11.37 -19.11 2.39
N TYR A 294 12.22 -18.13 2.68
CA TYR A 294 12.41 -16.83 2.01
C TYR A 294 12.27 -16.86 0.47
N PHE A 295 12.68 -17.97 -0.17
CA PHE A 295 12.46 -18.21 -1.60
C PHE A 295 10.98 -18.27 -2.02
N GLU A 296 10.06 -18.59 -1.10
CA GLU A 296 8.63 -18.62 -1.38
C GLU A 296 8.00 -17.24 -1.38
N ASP A 297 8.47 -16.31 -0.54
CA ASP A 297 7.95 -14.94 -0.51
C ASP A 297 8.61 -14.07 -1.58
N TYR A 298 9.92 -14.20 -1.83
CA TYR A 298 10.58 -13.56 -2.98
C TYR A 298 10.01 -14.03 -4.33
N ARG A 299 9.58 -15.30 -4.42
CA ARG A 299 8.93 -15.85 -5.63
C ARG A 299 7.44 -15.48 -5.74
N LYS A 300 6.82 -14.97 -4.68
CA LYS A 300 5.48 -14.35 -4.70
C LYS A 300 5.54 -12.85 -5.04
N THR A 301 6.71 -12.23 -5.12
CA THR A 301 6.89 -10.83 -5.56
C THR A 301 7.76 -10.67 -6.79
N SER A 302 8.42 -11.74 -7.26
CA SER A 302 9.16 -11.74 -8.52
C SER A 302 8.27 -11.31 -9.70
N ASN A 303 8.83 -10.45 -10.56
CA ASN A 303 8.31 -9.89 -11.81
C ASN A 303 7.36 -10.82 -12.60
N ILE A 304 6.10 -10.91 -12.20
CA ILE A 304 5.05 -11.33 -13.12
C ILE A 304 4.80 -10.13 -14.00
N THR A 305 5.13 -10.26 -15.29
CA THR A 305 4.92 -9.17 -16.25
C THR A 305 3.44 -8.77 -16.26
N LEU A 306 3.13 -7.50 -16.51
CA LEU A 306 1.76 -7.03 -16.61
C LEU A 306 0.94 -7.88 -17.62
N GLY A 307 1.58 -8.32 -18.71
CA GLY A 307 0.97 -9.23 -19.69
C GLY A 307 0.52 -10.56 -19.08
N THR A 308 1.33 -11.14 -18.19
CA THR A 308 0.97 -12.39 -17.48
C THR A 308 -0.17 -12.16 -16.48
N ILE A 309 -0.22 -11.00 -15.80
CA ILE A 309 -1.35 -10.66 -14.92
C ILE A 309 -2.65 -10.58 -15.73
N VAL A 310 -2.60 -9.88 -16.87
CA VAL A 310 -3.75 -9.76 -17.79
C VAL A 310 -4.17 -11.12 -18.33
N GLU A 311 -3.23 -11.98 -18.69
CA GLU A 311 -3.49 -13.34 -19.16
C GLU A 311 -4.19 -14.20 -18.10
N ILE A 312 -3.73 -14.14 -16.85
CA ILE A 312 -4.35 -14.84 -15.72
C ILE A 312 -5.78 -14.35 -15.50
N GLN A 313 -6.00 -13.04 -15.50
CA GLN A 313 -7.33 -12.46 -15.32
C GLN A 313 -8.28 -12.87 -16.46
N TYR A 314 -7.81 -12.80 -17.70
CA TYR A 314 -8.57 -13.21 -18.87
C TYR A 314 -8.92 -14.70 -18.83
N ALA A 315 -8.00 -15.56 -18.39
CA ALA A 315 -8.27 -16.99 -18.20
C ALA A 315 -9.38 -17.23 -17.16
N LEU A 316 -9.46 -16.40 -16.12
CA LEU A 316 -10.45 -16.49 -15.04
C LEU A 316 -11.76 -15.75 -15.34
N ASP A 317 -11.83 -14.98 -16.43
CA ASP A 317 -13.07 -14.31 -16.85
C ASP A 317 -14.12 -15.28 -17.36
N ASN A 318 -13.70 -16.37 -18.01
CA ASN A 318 -14.61 -17.38 -18.51
C ASN A 318 -15.06 -18.33 -17.38
N THR A 319 -16.05 -17.90 -16.60
CA THR A 319 -16.61 -18.65 -15.48
C THR A 319 -17.14 -20.02 -15.91
N GLN A 320 -17.75 -20.14 -17.09
CA GLN A 320 -18.27 -21.41 -17.58
C GLN A 320 -17.14 -22.40 -17.91
N LEU A 321 -16.06 -21.92 -18.54
CA LEU A 321 -14.87 -22.72 -18.79
C LEU A 321 -14.25 -23.18 -17.47
N LEU A 322 -14.04 -22.25 -16.52
CA LEU A 322 -13.52 -22.52 -15.18
C LEU A 322 -14.29 -23.67 -14.51
N LEU A 323 -15.62 -23.54 -14.43
CA LEU A 323 -16.49 -24.52 -13.80
C LEU A 323 -16.44 -25.86 -14.51
N SER A 324 -16.47 -25.86 -15.85
CA SER A 324 -16.38 -27.08 -16.65
C SER A 324 -15.04 -27.81 -16.46
N THR A 325 -13.93 -27.07 -16.33
CA THR A 325 -12.59 -27.62 -16.08
C THR A 325 -12.48 -28.21 -14.68
N LEU A 326 -13.18 -27.61 -13.71
CA LEU A 326 -13.29 -28.14 -12.35
C LEU A 326 -14.30 -29.29 -12.21
N GLY A 327 -14.98 -29.69 -13.29
CA GLY A 327 -15.93 -30.80 -13.31
C GLY A 327 -17.37 -30.42 -12.96
N TYR A 328 -17.68 -29.13 -12.76
CA TYR A 328 -19.01 -28.65 -12.39
C TYR A 328 -19.75 -28.11 -13.62
N LYS A 329 -20.80 -28.81 -14.06
CA LYS A 329 -21.56 -28.46 -15.29
C LYS A 329 -22.94 -27.83 -15.03
N ASP A 330 -23.51 -28.07 -13.86
CA ASP A 330 -24.93 -27.76 -13.57
C ASP A 330 -25.09 -26.65 -12.52
N ILE A 331 -24.20 -25.66 -12.50
CA ILE A 331 -24.30 -24.55 -11.54
C ILE A 331 -25.37 -23.57 -11.99
N ASP A 332 -26.24 -23.22 -11.04
CA ASP A 332 -27.29 -22.23 -11.24
C ASP A 332 -26.71 -20.81 -11.33
N LEU A 333 -26.60 -20.30 -12.56
CA LEU A 333 -26.08 -18.95 -12.84
C LEU A 333 -26.96 -17.84 -12.25
N GLU A 334 -28.24 -18.08 -11.98
CA GLU A 334 -29.11 -17.07 -11.37
C GLU A 334 -28.79 -16.93 -9.88
N LYS A 335 -28.52 -18.03 -9.17
CA LYS A 335 -27.99 -17.97 -7.78
C LYS A 335 -26.65 -17.26 -7.71
N TYR A 336 -25.80 -17.43 -8.71
CA TYR A 336 -24.54 -16.71 -8.79
C TYR A 336 -24.73 -15.20 -8.87
N LYS A 337 -25.63 -14.73 -9.74
CA LYS A 337 -25.97 -13.30 -9.85
C LYS A 337 -26.58 -12.73 -8.58
N GLU A 338 -27.35 -13.53 -7.84
CA GLU A 338 -27.92 -13.11 -6.56
C GLU A 338 -26.85 -12.99 -5.47
N GLU A 339 -26.00 -14.02 -5.33
CA GLU A 339 -24.95 -14.01 -4.29
C GLU A 339 -23.87 -12.96 -4.56
N ILE A 340 -23.48 -12.73 -5.83
CA ILE A 340 -22.50 -11.69 -6.14
C ILE A 340 -23.00 -10.29 -5.76
N GLY A 341 -24.31 -10.06 -5.91
CA GLY A 341 -24.99 -8.85 -5.44
C GLY A 341 -24.77 -8.58 -3.95
N ARG A 342 -24.72 -9.64 -3.15
CA ARG A 342 -24.54 -9.59 -1.68
C ARG A 342 -23.08 -9.53 -1.27
N THR A 343 -22.21 -10.27 -1.97
CA THR A 343 -20.77 -10.30 -1.70
C THR A 343 -20.05 -9.01 -2.12
N HIS A 344 -20.71 -8.08 -2.82
CA HIS A 344 -20.21 -6.72 -3.03
C HIS A 344 -19.81 -6.01 -1.73
N LEU A 345 -20.41 -6.36 -0.58
CA LEU A 345 -19.97 -5.86 0.73
C LEU A 345 -18.50 -6.18 1.05
N LEU A 346 -17.95 -7.24 0.46
CA LEU A 346 -16.53 -7.61 0.60
C LEU A 346 -15.60 -6.69 -0.18
N MET A 347 -16.07 -5.92 -1.17
CA MET A 347 -15.21 -5.01 -1.94
C MET A 347 -14.55 -3.94 -1.07
N ASN A 348 -15.24 -3.51 -0.02
CA ASN A 348 -14.76 -2.49 0.92
C ASN A 348 -14.09 -3.11 2.16
N ARG A 349 -13.87 -4.44 2.16
CA ARG A 349 -13.30 -5.17 3.30
C ARG A 349 -12.06 -5.92 2.85
N LYS A 350 -11.15 -6.17 3.79
CA LYS A 350 -9.94 -6.95 3.53
C LYS A 350 -10.28 -8.43 3.48
N ILE A 351 -9.98 -9.09 2.36
CA ILE A 351 -10.05 -10.55 2.24
C ILE A 351 -8.92 -11.17 3.05
N ASN A 352 -9.24 -12.16 3.87
CA ASN A 352 -8.26 -12.79 4.75
C ASN A 352 -7.40 -13.81 3.97
N LYS A 353 -6.13 -13.97 4.36
CA LYS A 353 -5.17 -14.88 3.72
C LYS A 353 -5.68 -16.32 3.69
N VAL A 354 -6.39 -16.77 4.73
CA VAL A 354 -7.02 -18.10 4.77
C VAL A 354 -7.97 -18.31 3.61
N GLN A 355 -8.82 -17.33 3.30
CA GLN A 355 -9.78 -17.44 2.20
C GLN A 355 -9.06 -17.59 0.86
N ILE A 356 -7.95 -16.86 0.67
CA ILE A 356 -7.11 -16.98 -0.53
C ILE A 356 -6.47 -18.37 -0.62
N ILE A 357 -5.96 -18.92 0.50
CA ILE A 357 -5.37 -20.26 0.51
C ILE A 357 -6.43 -21.33 0.19
N LEU A 358 -7.59 -21.24 0.84
CA LEU A 358 -8.69 -22.18 0.60
C LEU A 358 -9.18 -22.09 -0.85
N LEU A 359 -9.33 -20.88 -1.40
CA LEU A 359 -9.67 -20.68 -2.81
C LEU A 359 -8.57 -21.23 -3.73
N GLY A 360 -7.30 -21.07 -3.35
CA GLY A 360 -6.17 -21.66 -4.04
C GLY A 360 -6.27 -23.18 -4.13
N TRP A 361 -6.68 -23.84 -3.04
CA TRP A 361 -6.96 -25.28 -3.06
C TRP A 361 -8.12 -25.60 -3.99
N PHE A 362 -9.20 -24.83 -3.97
CA PHE A 362 -10.35 -25.02 -4.87
C PHE A 362 -9.94 -24.92 -6.35
N LEU A 363 -9.07 -23.97 -6.70
CA LEU A 363 -8.67 -23.65 -8.08
C LEU A 363 -7.39 -24.33 -8.55
N HIS A 364 -6.77 -25.21 -7.75
CA HIS A 364 -5.41 -25.69 -7.96
C HIS A 364 -5.15 -26.38 -9.32
N LYS A 365 -6.17 -26.93 -9.99
CA LYS A 365 -6.04 -27.53 -11.33
C LYS A 365 -6.17 -26.52 -12.48
N PHE A 366 -6.73 -25.35 -12.23
CA PHE A 366 -6.94 -24.31 -13.25
C PHE A 366 -5.81 -23.27 -13.24
N ILE A 367 -5.43 -22.80 -12.05
CA ILE A 367 -4.36 -21.83 -11.87
C ILE A 367 -3.43 -22.25 -10.75
N ASN A 368 -2.20 -21.76 -10.81
CA ASN A 368 -1.31 -21.82 -9.67
C ASN A 368 -1.96 -21.05 -8.50
N PRO A 369 -2.14 -21.65 -7.30
CA PRO A 369 -2.72 -20.95 -6.14
C PRO A 369 -2.04 -19.62 -5.80
N ARG A 370 -0.75 -19.47 -6.14
CA ARG A 370 0.00 -18.22 -5.94
C ARG A 370 -0.44 -17.09 -6.87
N ALA A 371 -1.04 -17.39 -8.01
CA ALA A 371 -1.57 -16.39 -8.94
C ALA A 371 -2.69 -15.53 -8.32
N LEU A 372 -3.38 -16.06 -7.30
CA LEU A 372 -4.45 -15.37 -6.56
C LEU A 372 -4.03 -14.07 -5.88
N TYR A 373 -2.74 -13.90 -5.58
CA TYR A 373 -2.22 -12.68 -4.96
C TYR A 373 -2.07 -11.51 -5.95
N TYR A 374 -2.15 -11.77 -7.26
CA TYR A 374 -1.96 -10.75 -8.32
C TYR A 374 -3.25 -10.39 -9.03
N ILE A 375 -4.36 -10.96 -8.61
CA ILE A 375 -5.67 -10.77 -9.23
C ILE A 375 -6.38 -9.61 -8.55
N GLU A 376 -7.13 -8.84 -9.33
CA GLU A 376 -7.97 -7.76 -8.82
C GLU A 376 -8.96 -8.27 -7.76
N ILE A 377 -9.18 -7.46 -6.73
CA ILE A 377 -10.07 -7.81 -5.61
C ILE A 377 -11.48 -8.17 -6.08
N LYS A 378 -11.98 -7.49 -7.11
CA LYS A 378 -13.29 -7.78 -7.72
C LYS A 378 -13.35 -9.21 -8.24
N LYS A 379 -12.36 -9.62 -9.03
CA LYS A 379 -12.27 -10.98 -9.57
C LYS A 379 -12.06 -12.00 -8.45
N LEU A 380 -11.29 -11.66 -7.42
CA LEU A 380 -11.12 -12.53 -6.26
C LEU A 380 -12.45 -12.80 -5.53
N ILE A 381 -13.30 -11.78 -5.37
CA ILE A 381 -14.65 -11.91 -4.79
C ILE A 381 -15.57 -12.76 -5.68
N GLU A 382 -15.51 -12.57 -7.00
CA GLU A 382 -16.23 -13.42 -7.97
C GLU A 382 -15.88 -14.90 -7.77
N LEU A 383 -14.58 -15.21 -7.69
CA LEU A 383 -14.08 -16.57 -7.51
C LEU A 383 -14.45 -17.16 -6.14
N LEU A 384 -14.39 -16.37 -5.06
CA LEU A 384 -14.88 -16.78 -3.73
C LEU A 384 -16.38 -17.08 -3.74
N THR A 385 -17.16 -16.28 -4.47
CA THR A 385 -18.61 -16.47 -4.61
C THR A 385 -18.92 -17.74 -5.39
N ILE A 386 -18.18 -18.01 -6.48
CA ILE A 386 -18.29 -19.26 -7.24
C ILE A 386 -17.98 -20.47 -6.34
N ALA A 387 -16.84 -20.45 -5.64
CA ALA A 387 -16.46 -21.52 -4.73
C ALA A 387 -17.52 -21.73 -3.64
N SER A 388 -18.08 -20.64 -3.09
CA SER A 388 -19.15 -20.68 -2.09
C SER A 388 -20.39 -21.43 -2.59
N ILE A 389 -20.84 -21.16 -3.82
CA ILE A 389 -22.03 -21.81 -4.40
C ILE A 389 -21.79 -23.30 -4.61
N VAL A 390 -20.66 -23.67 -5.20
CA VAL A 390 -20.28 -25.07 -5.43
C VAL A 390 -20.21 -25.84 -4.12
N LEU A 391 -19.58 -25.26 -3.10
CA LEU A 391 -19.48 -25.88 -1.78
C LEU A 391 -20.83 -26.02 -1.11
N TRP A 392 -21.74 -25.05 -1.32
CA TRP A 392 -23.09 -25.13 -0.77
C TRP A 392 -23.88 -26.29 -1.35
N GLU A 393 -23.86 -26.45 -2.68
CA GLU A 393 -24.60 -27.51 -3.39
C GLU A 393 -24.08 -28.92 -3.06
N ASN A 394 -22.83 -29.02 -2.61
CA ASN A 394 -22.20 -30.27 -2.21
C ASN A 394 -22.17 -30.50 -0.68
N ASN A 395 -23.03 -29.81 0.08
CA ASN A 395 -23.17 -29.94 1.54
C ASN A 395 -21.93 -29.51 2.37
N HIS A 396 -21.00 -28.75 1.79
CA HIS A 396 -19.87 -28.11 2.51
C HIS A 396 -20.28 -26.71 3.02
N HIS A 397 -21.41 -26.63 3.72
CA HIS A 397 -22.05 -25.37 4.09
C HIS A 397 -21.13 -24.43 4.89
N PHE A 398 -20.38 -24.94 5.86
CA PHE A 398 -19.48 -24.10 6.66
C PHE A 398 -18.39 -23.43 5.81
N MET A 399 -17.73 -24.21 4.96
CA MET A 399 -16.68 -23.69 4.08
C MET A 399 -17.28 -22.72 3.06
N SER A 400 -18.47 -23.01 2.55
CA SER A 400 -19.22 -22.11 1.67
C SER A 400 -19.45 -20.73 2.30
N ILE A 401 -19.93 -20.67 3.54
CA ILE A 401 -20.17 -19.39 4.24
C ILE A 401 -18.85 -18.71 4.59
N LEU A 402 -17.82 -19.46 4.96
CA LEU A 402 -16.49 -18.90 5.27
C LEU A 402 -15.88 -18.17 4.06
N MET A 403 -16.06 -18.69 2.83
CA MET A 403 -15.56 -18.04 1.61
C MET A 403 -16.14 -16.64 1.39
N THR A 404 -17.37 -16.39 1.85
CA THR A 404 -18.07 -15.10 1.69
C THR A 404 -18.12 -14.27 2.97
N SER A 405 -17.41 -14.67 4.02
CA SER A 405 -17.35 -13.93 5.28
C SER A 405 -16.24 -12.88 5.28
N TYR A 406 -16.30 -11.90 6.18
CA TYR A 406 -15.16 -11.02 6.48
C TYR A 406 -14.81 -11.06 7.96
N MET A 407 -13.56 -10.75 8.27
CA MET A 407 -13.06 -10.72 9.64
C MET A 407 -13.43 -9.41 10.33
N ASN A 408 -14.02 -9.48 11.53
CA ASN A 408 -14.23 -8.32 12.38
C ASN A 408 -12.93 -7.97 13.13
N GLN A 409 -12.45 -6.73 13.01
CA GLN A 409 -11.22 -6.27 13.65
C GLN A 409 -11.43 -5.65 15.04
N GLU A 410 -12.67 -5.29 15.38
CA GLU A 410 -12.97 -4.48 16.57
C GLU A 410 -13.18 -5.32 17.84
N GLU A 411 -13.50 -6.61 17.71
CA GLU A 411 -13.81 -7.47 18.84
C GLU A 411 -12.74 -8.56 19.02
N ASN A 412 -11.79 -8.32 19.95
CA ASN A 412 -10.87 -9.33 20.43
C ASN A 412 -11.59 -10.25 21.44
N TYR A 413 -12.29 -11.28 20.96
CA TYR A 413 -12.79 -12.32 21.84
C TYR A 413 -11.64 -13.21 22.32
N ILE A 414 -11.65 -13.57 23.61
CA ILE A 414 -10.79 -14.61 24.17
C ILE A 414 -11.29 -15.94 23.60
N ASN A 415 -10.63 -16.41 22.54
CA ASN A 415 -10.89 -17.75 22.03
C ASN A 415 -10.44 -18.79 23.05
N VAL A 416 -11.39 -19.60 23.51
CA VAL A 416 -11.08 -20.83 24.23
C VAL A 416 -10.33 -21.73 23.24
N LEU A 417 -9.02 -21.85 23.42
CA LEU A 417 -8.17 -22.77 22.65
C LEU A 417 -8.65 -24.20 22.88
N PHE A 418 -9.53 -24.68 22.01
CA PHE A 418 -9.83 -26.10 21.95
C PHE A 418 -8.60 -26.80 21.34
N LYS A 419 -8.10 -27.84 22.02
CA LYS A 419 -7.11 -28.75 21.43
C LYS A 419 -7.80 -29.57 20.35
N TYR A 420 -7.78 -29.08 19.12
CA TYR A 420 -8.32 -29.83 17.99
C TYR A 420 -7.24 -30.81 17.48
N THR A 421 -7.36 -32.07 17.85
CA THR A 421 -6.55 -33.14 17.23
C THR A 421 -7.13 -33.47 15.85
N VAL A 422 -6.32 -33.41 14.80
CA VAL A 422 -6.75 -33.82 13.45
C VAL A 422 -7.00 -35.32 13.43
N ASN A 423 -8.06 -35.74 12.74
CA ASN A 423 -8.36 -37.15 12.57
C ASN A 423 -7.31 -37.83 11.66
N LYS A 424 -6.44 -38.65 12.26
CA LYS A 424 -5.37 -39.36 11.56
C LYS A 424 -5.86 -40.25 10.41
N ASN A 425 -7.10 -40.73 10.47
CA ASN A 425 -7.65 -41.56 9.39
C ASN A 425 -7.88 -40.74 8.11
N ILE A 426 -8.32 -39.49 8.23
CA ILE A 426 -8.55 -38.62 7.08
C ILE A 426 -7.21 -38.14 6.50
N ILE A 427 -6.22 -37.83 7.35
CA ILE A 427 -4.85 -37.53 6.87
C ILE A 427 -4.31 -38.71 6.05
N LYS A 428 -4.44 -39.95 6.55
CA LYS A 428 -4.00 -41.15 5.82
C LYS A 428 -4.68 -41.30 4.45
N GLN A 429 -5.94 -40.87 4.31
CA GLN A 429 -6.64 -40.87 3.02
C GLN A 429 -6.12 -39.78 2.08
N LEU A 430 -5.66 -38.65 2.61
CA LEU A 430 -5.11 -37.54 1.83
C LEU A 430 -3.63 -37.76 1.45
N THR A 431 -2.84 -38.45 2.28
CA THR A 431 -1.41 -38.68 2.06
C THR A 431 -1.02 -39.15 0.64
N PRO A 432 -1.75 -40.07 -0.02
CA PRO A 432 -1.42 -40.51 -1.38
C PRO A 432 -1.39 -39.37 -2.40
N HIS A 433 -2.21 -38.34 -2.21
CA HIS A 433 -2.30 -37.17 -3.10
C HIS A 433 -1.13 -36.18 -2.90
N TYR A 434 -0.40 -36.28 -1.79
CA TYR A 434 0.67 -35.34 -1.39
C TYR A 434 2.01 -36.03 -1.10
N SER A 435 2.25 -37.17 -1.75
CA SER A 435 3.31 -38.16 -1.49
C SER A 435 4.77 -37.67 -1.59
N LEU A 436 5.00 -36.41 -1.97
CA LEU A 436 6.35 -35.82 -2.10
C LEU A 436 6.97 -35.34 -0.77
N THR A 437 6.32 -35.49 0.40
CA THR A 437 6.70 -34.78 1.64
C THR A 437 6.72 -35.61 2.94
N VAL A 438 6.72 -36.94 2.88
CA VAL A 438 6.66 -37.76 4.11
C VAL A 438 8.07 -38.06 4.65
N GLU A 439 8.51 -37.30 5.65
CA GLU A 439 9.56 -37.72 6.58
C GLU A 439 8.91 -38.60 7.68
N GLU A 440 9.44 -39.79 7.95
CA GLU A 440 8.77 -40.84 8.74
C GLU A 440 8.47 -40.47 10.22
N ASP A 441 9.12 -39.44 10.76
CA ASP A 441 9.03 -39.08 12.20
C ASP A 441 8.46 -37.68 12.49
N LYS A 442 8.02 -36.92 11.48
CA LYS A 442 7.47 -35.55 11.66
C LYS A 442 5.99 -35.48 11.28
N PRO A 443 5.20 -34.59 11.93
CA PRO A 443 3.84 -34.33 11.46
C PRO A 443 3.90 -33.93 9.99
N SER A 444 3.06 -34.56 9.16
CA SER A 444 3.04 -34.29 7.72
C SER A 444 2.88 -32.80 7.46
N LEU A 445 3.54 -32.28 6.43
CA LEU A 445 3.39 -30.86 6.04
C LEU A 445 1.91 -30.47 5.86
N LEU A 446 1.11 -31.41 5.33
CA LEU A 446 -0.34 -31.28 5.20
C LEU A 446 -1.03 -31.07 6.56
N GLU A 447 -0.72 -31.90 7.55
CA GLU A 447 -1.27 -31.79 8.91
C GLU A 447 -0.91 -30.44 9.56
N LYS A 448 0.34 -30.00 9.41
CA LYS A 448 0.76 -28.67 9.88
C LYS A 448 -0.04 -27.56 9.22
N THR A 449 -0.15 -27.59 7.90
CA THR A 449 -0.88 -26.58 7.11
C THR A 449 -2.36 -26.52 7.51
N ILE A 450 -3.01 -27.67 7.70
CA ILE A 450 -4.40 -27.74 8.17
C ILE A 450 -4.53 -27.13 9.56
N ASN A 451 -3.64 -27.48 10.49
CA ASN A 451 -3.66 -26.94 11.85
C ASN A 451 -3.45 -25.42 11.87
N GLU A 452 -2.55 -24.88 11.06
CA GLU A 452 -2.33 -23.44 10.93
C GLU A 452 -3.58 -22.72 10.41
N ILE A 453 -4.19 -23.23 9.34
CA ILE A 453 -5.42 -22.67 8.78
C ILE A 453 -6.55 -22.71 9.80
N VAL A 454 -6.74 -23.84 10.48
CA VAL A 454 -7.78 -23.97 11.50
C VAL A 454 -7.54 -23.03 12.67
N LYS A 455 -6.29 -22.88 13.10
CA LYS A 455 -5.92 -21.91 14.12
C LYS A 455 -6.26 -20.48 13.70
N GLU A 456 -5.97 -20.12 12.45
CA GLU A 456 -6.29 -18.78 11.93
C GLU A 456 -7.81 -18.55 11.82
N ILE A 457 -8.56 -19.53 11.31
CA ILE A 457 -10.03 -19.51 11.26
C ILE A 457 -10.61 -19.31 12.66
N THR A 458 -10.19 -20.13 13.61
CA THR A 458 -10.74 -20.12 14.97
C THR A 458 -10.31 -18.90 15.76
N SER A 459 -9.12 -18.33 15.50
CA SER A 459 -8.63 -17.13 16.16
C SER A 459 -9.40 -15.85 15.81
N SER A 460 -10.24 -15.90 14.78
CA SER A 460 -10.88 -14.73 14.17
C SER A 460 -12.40 -14.77 14.30
N THR A 461 -13.02 -13.62 14.46
CA THR A 461 -14.49 -13.47 14.41
C THR A 461 -14.93 -13.20 12.98
N TRP A 462 -15.78 -14.07 12.43
CA TRP A 462 -16.22 -13.98 11.04
C TRP A 462 -17.67 -13.53 10.96
N ILE A 463 -17.90 -12.49 10.15
CA ILE A 463 -19.23 -11.97 9.83
C ILE A 463 -19.58 -12.44 8.42
N PRO A 464 -20.61 -13.30 8.26
CA PRO A 464 -21.04 -13.79 6.96
C PRO A 464 -21.77 -12.70 6.18
N THR A 465 -21.56 -12.66 4.86
CA THR A 465 -22.30 -11.76 3.95
C THR A 465 -23.43 -12.46 3.18
N THR A 466 -23.59 -13.77 3.38
CA THR A 466 -24.59 -14.57 2.67
C THR A 466 -26.00 -14.39 3.23
N ASP A 467 -26.98 -15.01 2.58
CA ASP A 467 -28.38 -14.98 2.97
C ASP A 467 -28.61 -15.41 4.43
N PRO A 468 -29.38 -14.65 5.23
CA PRO A 468 -29.79 -15.08 6.57
C PRO A 468 -30.46 -16.45 6.61
N SER A 469 -31.14 -16.87 5.54
CA SER A 469 -31.75 -18.21 5.45
C SER A 469 -30.68 -19.33 5.51
N LYS A 470 -29.51 -19.13 4.88
CA LYS A 470 -28.37 -20.07 4.93
C LYS A 470 -27.74 -20.15 6.31
N LEU A 471 -27.80 -19.07 7.09
CA LEU A 471 -27.26 -19.02 8.45
C LEU A 471 -28.01 -19.90 9.46
N SER A 472 -29.28 -20.21 9.18
CA SER A 472 -30.09 -21.11 10.01
C SER A 472 -29.52 -22.53 10.04
N VAL A 473 -28.84 -22.96 8.96
CA VAL A 473 -28.24 -24.28 8.81
C VAL A 473 -27.01 -24.44 9.72
N ILE A 474 -26.27 -23.35 10.00
CA ILE A 474 -24.96 -23.40 10.70
C ILE A 474 -25.08 -23.03 12.18
N LYS A 475 -26.29 -22.86 12.73
CA LYS A 475 -26.51 -22.43 14.12
C LYS A 475 -25.72 -21.15 14.49
N SER A 476 -25.78 -20.13 13.62
CA SER A 476 -25.18 -18.83 13.93
C SER A 476 -25.91 -18.11 15.08
N GLN A 477 -25.16 -17.37 15.91
CA GLN A 477 -25.72 -16.47 16.92
C GLN A 477 -25.34 -15.03 16.55
N LYS A 478 -26.32 -14.11 16.53
CA LYS A 478 -26.10 -12.67 16.32
C LYS A 478 -25.30 -12.30 15.05
N ASN A 479 -25.56 -12.96 13.92
CA ASN A 479 -24.82 -12.74 12.66
C ASN A 479 -23.31 -12.97 12.76
N ILE A 480 -22.86 -13.78 13.71
CA ILE A 480 -21.47 -14.24 13.80
C ILE A 480 -21.43 -15.72 13.42
N LEU A 481 -20.46 -16.09 12.58
CA LEU A 481 -20.24 -17.48 12.21
C LEU A 481 -19.71 -18.25 13.44
N SER A 482 -20.55 -19.12 14.00
CA SER A 482 -20.16 -19.98 15.12
C SER A 482 -19.19 -21.06 14.66
N MET A 483 -18.05 -21.16 15.33
CA MET A 483 -17.03 -22.16 15.00
C MET A 483 -17.48 -23.57 15.42
N PRO A 484 -17.57 -24.53 14.50
CA PRO A 484 -17.95 -25.89 14.83
C PRO A 484 -16.80 -26.61 15.56
N SER A 485 -17.14 -27.49 16.51
CA SER A 485 -16.15 -28.25 17.28
C SER A 485 -15.33 -29.22 16.42
N ASN A 486 -15.82 -29.59 15.23
CA ASN A 486 -15.19 -30.49 14.27
C ASN A 486 -14.60 -29.74 13.06
N ILE A 487 -14.12 -28.51 13.25
CA ILE A 487 -13.55 -27.69 12.17
C ILE A 487 -12.42 -28.38 11.39
N ASN A 488 -11.55 -29.14 12.06
CA ASN A 488 -10.51 -29.95 11.42
C ASN A 488 -11.11 -30.92 10.38
N ASP A 489 -12.16 -31.65 10.78
CA ASP A 489 -12.82 -32.62 9.91
C ASP A 489 -13.48 -31.93 8.72
N LEU A 490 -14.06 -30.73 8.91
CA LEU A 490 -14.64 -29.94 7.82
C LEU A 490 -13.60 -29.48 6.81
N VAL A 491 -12.42 -29.01 7.27
CA VAL A 491 -11.31 -28.63 6.39
C VAL A 491 -10.75 -29.86 5.66
N CYS A 492 -10.60 -30.99 6.34
CA CYS A 492 -10.16 -32.23 5.69
C CYS A 492 -11.16 -32.74 4.65
N ASN A 493 -12.46 -32.75 4.97
CA ASN A 493 -13.53 -33.13 4.04
C ASN A 493 -13.57 -32.20 2.83
N TYR A 494 -13.27 -30.91 3.02
CA TYR A 494 -13.15 -29.95 1.92
C TYR A 494 -11.99 -30.28 0.98
N ILE A 495 -10.81 -30.61 1.52
CA ILE A 495 -9.65 -31.03 0.71
C ILE A 495 -9.98 -32.33 -0.04
N GLU A 496 -10.60 -33.30 0.63
CA GLU A 496 -11.01 -34.56 0.02
C GLU A 496 -12.03 -34.33 -1.11
N PHE A 497 -13.02 -33.48 -0.88
CA PHE A 497 -14.01 -33.09 -1.89
C PHE A 497 -13.37 -32.50 -3.14
N ILE A 498 -12.44 -31.56 -2.97
CA ILE A 498 -11.70 -30.96 -4.08
C ILE A 498 -10.91 -32.00 -4.86
N ASN A 499 -10.30 -32.97 -4.18
CA ASN A 499 -9.49 -34.01 -4.81
C ASN A 499 -10.32 -35.12 -5.47
N LYS A 500 -11.58 -35.34 -5.04
CA LYS A 500 -12.47 -36.40 -5.56
C LYS A 500 -13.27 -35.98 -6.78
N ASN A 501 -13.75 -34.74 -6.82
CA ASN A 501 -14.57 -34.25 -7.93
C ASN A 501 -13.77 -33.92 -9.19
N ILE A 502 -12.52 -34.38 -9.23
CA ILE A 502 -11.63 -34.19 -10.35
C ILE A 502 -10.71 -35.38 -10.54
#